data_AF-A0A5S9M2P2-F1
#
_entry.id   AF-A0A5S9M2P2-F1
#
_cell.length_a   1.000
_cell.length_b   1.000
_cell.length_c   1.000
_cell.angle_alpha   90.00
_cell.angle_beta   90.00
_cell.angle_gamma   90.00
#
_symmetry.space_group_name_H-M   'P 1'
#
loop_
_entity.id
_entity.type
_entity.pdbx_description
1 polymer ?
#
loop_
_entity_poly.entity_id
_entity_poly.type
_entity_poly.pdbx_seq_one_letter_code
_entity_poly.pdbx_strand_id
1 'polypeptide(L)'
;MNRLFLVIVAIGVPLSVIGSFLHFPQVIMFTVYCIAIIGLASFMGRATESLAIIAGPRIGGLLNATFGNAVELIISFFALKQGLTAIVLASLTGSVIGNLLLVAGLSFLLVD
;
A
#
# COMPACT_ATOMS: atom_id res chain seq x y z
N MET A 1 5.49 -16.45 -4.50
CA MET A 1 5.81 -15.01 -4.61
C MET A 1 5.79 -14.63 -6.09
N ASN A 2 4.93 -13.69 -6.51
CA ASN A 2 4.88 -13.33 -7.93
C ASN A 2 6.16 -12.58 -8.33
N ARG A 3 6.84 -13.01 -9.39
CA ARG A 3 8.13 -12.42 -9.83
C ARG A 3 8.00 -10.92 -10.10
N LEU A 4 6.82 -10.48 -10.55
CA LEU A 4 6.49 -9.09 -10.80
C LEU A 4 6.69 -8.19 -9.57
N PHE A 5 6.08 -8.53 -8.43
CA PHE A 5 6.19 -7.69 -7.22
C PHE A 5 7.62 -7.63 -6.68
N LEU A 6 8.38 -8.72 -6.82
CA LEU A 6 9.81 -8.73 -6.50
C LEU A 6 10.59 -7.74 -7.35
N VAL A 7 10.37 -7.75 -8.67
CA VAL A 7 11.04 -6.82 -9.60
C VAL A 7 10.65 -5.37 -9.30
N ILE A 8 9.37 -5.12 -9.03
CA ILE A 8 8.87 -3.78 -8.66
C ILE A 8 9.59 -3.25 -7.42
N VAL A 9 9.72 -4.06 -6.36
CA VAL A 9 10.41 -3.62 -5.14
C VAL A 9 11.91 -3.48 -5.38
N ALA A 10 12.54 -4.45 -6.04
CA ALA A 10 13.98 -4.49 -6.27
C ALA A 10 14.48 -3.31 -7.11
N ILE A 11 13.67 -2.81 -8.05
CA ILE A 11 14.00 -1.65 -8.87
C ILE A 11 13.43 -0.37 -8.25
N GLY A 12 12.18 -0.39 -7.81
CA GLY A 12 11.45 0.78 -7.36
C GLY A 12 12.03 1.42 -6.10
N VAL A 13 12.52 0.62 -5.14
CA VAL A 13 13.11 1.16 -3.90
C VAL A 13 14.46 1.83 -4.16
N PRO A 14 15.44 1.23 -4.85
CA PRO A 14 16.67 1.94 -5.20
C PRO A 14 16.42 3.17 -6.06
N LEU A 15 15.51 3.07 -7.04
CA LEU A 15 15.20 4.19 -7.92
C LEU A 15 14.57 5.36 -7.17
N SER A 16 13.70 5.08 -6.19
CA SER A 16 13.07 6.12 -5.37
C SER A 16 14.10 6.87 -4.51
N VAL A 17 15.09 6.14 -3.97
CA VAL A 17 16.19 6.72 -3.19
C VAL A 17 17.11 7.56 -4.10
N ILE A 18 17.61 6.98 -5.19
CA ILE A 18 18.51 7.67 -6.13
C ILE A 18 17.85 8.91 -6.72
N GLY A 19 16.60 8.79 -7.19
CA GLY A 19 15.86 9.91 -7.76
C GLY A 19 15.60 11.03 -6.76
N SER A 20 15.43 10.71 -5.47
CA SER A 20 15.32 11.71 -4.41
C SER A 20 16.65 12.44 -4.18
N PHE A 21 17.78 11.73 -4.18
CA PHE A 21 19.11 12.33 -4.01
C PHE A 21 19.54 13.18 -5.21
N LEU A 22 19.16 12.77 -6.43
CA LEU A 22 19.48 13.48 -7.67
C LEU A 22 18.44 14.54 -8.04
N HIS A 23 17.44 14.78 -7.18
CA HIS A 23 16.38 15.77 -7.39
C HIS A 23 15.68 15.65 -8.75
N PHE A 24 15.27 14.43 -9.13
CA PHE A 24 14.51 14.21 -10.35
C PHE A 24 13.16 14.96 -10.34
N PRO A 25 12.56 15.21 -11.52
CA PRO A 25 11.30 15.93 -11.63
C PRO A 25 10.20 15.34 -10.73
N GLN A 26 9.46 16.21 -10.04
CA GLN A 26 8.50 15.82 -9.00
C GLN A 26 7.41 14.86 -9.49
N VAL A 27 6.90 15.05 -10.71
CA VAL A 27 5.86 14.20 -11.31
C VAL A 27 6.38 12.77 -11.55
N ILE A 28 7.63 12.65 -11.99
CA ILE A 28 8.28 11.34 -12.20
C ILE A 28 8.49 10.67 -10.86
N MET A 29 9.02 11.40 -9.87
CA MET A 29 9.24 10.86 -8.53
C MET A 29 7.94 10.40 -7.86
N PHE A 30 6.85 11.16 -8.00
CA PHE A 30 5.54 10.75 -7.50
C PHE A 30 5.12 9.39 -8.08
N THR A 31 5.27 9.21 -9.39
CA THR A 31 4.95 7.95 -10.06
C THR A 31 5.83 6.80 -9.57
N VAL A 32 7.14 7.04 -9.43
CA VAL A 32 8.09 6.05 -8.90
C VAL A 32 7.72 5.64 -7.48
N TYR A 33 7.37 6.59 -6.61
CA TYR A 33 6.93 6.29 -5.24
C TYR A 33 5.65 5.45 -5.23
N CYS A 34 4.64 5.81 -6.01
CA CYS A 34 3.40 5.04 -6.10
C CYS A 34 3.65 3.58 -6.50
N ILE A 35 4.46 3.36 -7.55
CA ILE A 35 4.78 2.01 -8.03
C ILE A 35 5.57 1.20 -6.98
N ALA A 36 6.57 1.82 -6.35
CA ALA A 36 7.35 1.17 -5.30
C ALA A 36 6.47 0.77 -4.10
N ILE A 37 5.55 1.65 -3.69
CA ILE A 37 4.61 1.40 -2.59
C ILE A 37 3.64 0.26 -2.93
N ILE A 38 3.12 0.15 -4.16
CA ILE A 38 2.29 -0.98 -4.59
C ILE A 38 3.03 -2.31 -4.39
N GLY A 39 4.30 -2.36 -4.78
CA GLY A 39 5.16 -3.51 -4.56
C GLY A 39 5.27 -3.85 -3.07
N LEU A 40 5.67 -2.88 -2.25
CA LEU A 40 5.86 -3.04 -0.80
C LEU A 40 4.57 -3.44 -0.08
N ALA A 41 3.43 -2.86 -0.44
CA ALA A 41 2.12 -3.19 0.12
C ALA A 41 1.78 -4.67 -0.08
N SER A 42 2.09 -5.24 -1.26
CA SER A 42 1.87 -6.66 -1.52
C SER A 42 2.68 -7.58 -0.60
N PHE A 43 3.90 -7.17 -0.21
CA PHE A 43 4.73 -7.92 0.74
C PHE A 43 4.24 -7.75 2.16
N MET A 44 3.88 -6.52 2.53
CA MET A 44 3.35 -6.21 3.85
C MET A 44 2.07 -7.00 4.14
N GLY A 45 1.10 -7.03 3.21
CA GLY A 45 -0.13 -7.80 3.37
C GLY A 45 0.12 -9.29 3.59
N ARG A 46 0.99 -9.92 2.77
CA ARG A 46 1.35 -11.35 2.93
C ARG A 46 2.08 -11.63 4.25
N ALA A 47 2.96 -10.72 4.66
CA ALA A 47 3.66 -10.83 5.95
C ALA A 47 2.66 -10.73 7.11
N THR A 48 1.73 -9.78 7.05
CA THR A 48 0.68 -9.62 8.05
C THR A 48 -0.23 -10.84 8.12
N GLU A 49 -0.66 -11.38 6.98
CA GLU A 49 -1.48 -12.59 6.93
C GLU A 49 -0.75 -13.79 7.54
N SER A 50 0.52 -13.99 7.17
CA SER A 50 1.35 -15.07 7.72
C SER A 50 1.53 -14.94 9.23
N LEU A 51 1.78 -13.73 9.72
CA LEU A 51 1.89 -13.45 11.15
C LEU A 51 0.55 -13.62 11.88
N ALA A 52 -0.56 -13.20 11.27
CA ALA A 52 -1.88 -13.32 11.86
C ALA A 52 -2.31 -14.77 12.08
N ILE A 53 -1.93 -15.68 11.16
CA ILE A 53 -2.17 -17.12 11.30
C ILE A 53 -1.45 -17.67 12.54
N ILE A 54 -0.19 -17.27 12.75
CA ILE A 54 0.64 -17.78 13.85
C ILE A 54 0.25 -17.15 15.19
N ALA A 55 -0.18 -15.89 15.20
CA ALA A 55 -0.55 -15.14 16.41
C ALA A 55 -1.91 -15.55 17.01
N GLY A 56 -2.69 -16.36 16.29
CA GLY A 56 -4.03 -16.80 16.69
C GLY A 56 -5.13 -15.74 16.49
N PRO A 57 -6.42 -16.11 16.58
CA PRO A 57 -7.52 -15.31 16.03
C PRO A 57 -7.64 -13.88 16.60
N ARG A 58 -7.43 -13.70 17.91
CA ARG A 58 -7.60 -12.39 18.57
C ARG A 58 -6.48 -11.42 18.17
N ILE A 59 -5.23 -11.83 18.32
CA ILE A 59 -4.07 -10.99 18.01
C ILE A 59 -3.92 -10.86 16.50
N GLY A 60 -4.14 -11.95 15.75
CA GLY A 60 -4.13 -11.93 14.29
C GLY A 60 -5.16 -10.98 13.69
N GLY A 61 -6.36 -10.90 14.27
CA GLY A 61 -7.36 -9.89 13.87
C GLY A 61 -6.86 -8.46 14.05
N LEU A 62 -6.21 -8.15 15.19
CA LEU A 62 -5.62 -6.84 15.44
C LEU A 62 -4.45 -6.53 14.49
N LEU A 63 -3.59 -7.52 14.22
CA LEU A 63 -2.48 -7.38 13.27
C LEU A 63 -3.00 -7.09 11.87
N ASN A 64 -4.05 -7.77 11.43
CA ASN A 64 -4.63 -7.55 10.11
C ASN A 64 -5.31 -6.17 10.01
N ALA A 65 -6.09 -5.79 11.02
CA ALA A 65 -6.74 -4.47 11.05
C ALA A 65 -5.72 -3.31 10.99
N THR A 66 -4.57 -3.46 11.63
CA THR A 66 -3.52 -2.43 11.68
C THR A 66 -2.56 -2.52 10.50
N PHE A 67 -1.81 -3.63 10.38
CA PHE A 67 -0.79 -3.80 9.37
C PHE A 67 -1.32 -4.13 7.98
N GLY A 68 -2.53 -4.70 7.87
CA GLY A 68 -3.21 -4.89 6.59
C GLY A 68 -3.58 -3.56 5.91
N ASN A 69 -3.78 -2.50 6.69
CA ASN A 69 -4.04 -1.14 6.21
C ASN A 69 -2.88 -0.16 6.49
N ALA A 70 -1.71 -0.66 6.91
CA ALA A 70 -0.63 0.21 7.38
C ALA A 70 -0.14 1.21 6.33
N VAL A 71 -0.10 0.83 5.06
CA VAL A 71 0.31 1.75 3.99
C VAL A 71 -0.59 2.98 3.93
N GLU A 72 -1.90 2.77 4.02
CA GLU A 72 -2.88 3.85 4.03
C GLU A 72 -2.75 4.72 5.28
N LEU A 73 -2.57 4.10 6.45
CA LEU A 73 -2.38 4.80 7.72
C LEU A 73 -1.08 5.62 7.74
N ILE A 74 0.02 5.09 7.21
CA ILE A 74 1.32 5.77 7.15
C ILE A 74 1.24 7.00 6.22
N ILE A 75 0.67 6.84 5.02
CA ILE A 75 0.50 7.94 4.07
C ILE A 75 -0.41 9.02 4.68
N SER A 76 -1.53 8.61 5.27
CA SER A 76 -2.47 9.52 5.93
C SER A 76 -1.81 10.28 7.07
N PHE A 77 -1.01 9.61 7.89
CA PHE A 77 -0.28 10.25 8.99
C PHE A 77 0.65 11.36 8.50
N PHE A 78 1.49 11.10 7.49
CA PHE A 78 2.40 12.11 6.95
C PHE A 78 1.66 13.23 6.21
N ALA A 79 0.56 12.92 5.50
CA ALA A 79 -0.30 13.93 4.87
C ALA A 79 -0.94 14.85 5.92
N LEU A 80 -1.45 14.29 7.03
CA LEU A 80 -1.98 15.08 8.15
C LEU A 80 -0.91 15.97 8.78
N LYS A 81 0.32 15.49 8.94
CA LYS A 81 1.43 16.33 9.45
C LYS A 81 1.73 17.54 8.54
N GLN A 82 1.42 17.45 7.25
CA GLN A 82 1.55 18.53 6.28
C GLN A 82 0.27 19.37 6.12
N GLY A 83 -0.77 19.12 6.90
CA GLY A 83 -2.05 19.83 6.82
C GLY A 83 -2.92 19.43 5.62
N LEU A 84 -2.60 18.32 4.94
CA LEU A 84 -3.31 17.85 3.74
C LEU A 84 -4.56 17.02 4.10
N THR A 85 -5.45 17.59 4.92
CA THR A 85 -6.65 16.91 5.44
C THR A 85 -7.60 16.46 4.33
N ALA A 86 -7.76 17.27 3.28
CA ALA A 86 -8.60 16.92 2.13
C ALA A 86 -8.10 15.66 1.40
N ILE A 87 -6.79 15.47 1.31
CA ILE A 87 -6.19 14.28 0.68
C ILE A 87 -6.48 13.04 1.53
N VAL A 88 -6.39 13.16 2.85
CA VAL A 88 -6.66 12.06 3.79
C VAL A 88 -8.13 11.62 3.73
N LEU A 89 -9.05 12.58 3.71
CA LEU A 89 -10.49 12.28 3.57
C LEU A 89 -10.79 11.63 2.21
N ALA A 90 -10.18 12.14 1.14
CA ALA A 90 -10.31 11.56 -0.19
C ALA A 90 -9.74 10.13 -0.26
N SER A 91 -8.58 9.86 0.35
CA SER A 91 -7.97 8.53 0.35
C SER A 91 -8.81 7.51 1.12
N LEU A 92 -9.31 7.87 2.31
CA LEU A 92 -10.19 7.00 3.10
C LEU A 92 -11.49 6.67 2.35
N THR A 93 -12.09 7.69 1.72
CA THR A 93 -13.28 7.48 0.87
C THR A 93 -12.96 6.56 -0.30
N GLY A 94 -11.82 6.79 -0.96
CA GLY A 94 -11.33 5.96 -2.06
C GLY A 94 -11.04 4.51 -1.65
N SER A 95 -10.55 4.27 -0.43
CA SER A 95 -10.28 2.93 0.10
C SER A 95 -11.57 2.14 0.31
N VAL A 96 -12.62 2.76 0.87
CA VAL A 96 -13.95 2.14 1.00
C VAL A 96 -14.52 1.80 -0.38
N ILE A 97 -14.50 2.75 -1.31
CA ILE A 97 -14.98 2.53 -2.69
C ILE A 97 -14.16 1.44 -3.38
N GLY A 98 -12.84 1.46 -3.23
CA GLY A 98 -11.91 0.50 -3.82
C GLY A 98 -12.17 -0.92 -3.33
N ASN A 99 -12.36 -1.12 -2.03
CA ASN A 99 -12.62 -2.45 -1.49
C ASN A 99 -14.01 -2.96 -1.87
N LEU A 100 -15.05 -2.12 -1.71
CA LEU A 100 -16.44 -2.54 -1.89
C LEU A 100 -16.85 -2.69 -3.36
N LEU A 101 -16.33 -1.85 -4.26
CA LEU A 101 -16.75 -1.86 -5.66
C LEU A 101 -15.67 -2.46 -6.57
N LEU A 102 -14.43 -1.98 -6.48
CA LEU A 102 -13.37 -2.41 -7.40
C LEU A 102 -12.88 -3.83 -7.08
N VAL A 103 -12.41 -4.08 -5.86
CA VAL A 103 -11.87 -5.40 -5.48
C VAL A 103 -12.96 -6.46 -5.47
N ALA A 104 -14.11 -6.18 -4.83
CA ALA A 104 -15.24 -7.11 -4.84
C ALA A 104 -15.78 -7.36 -6.26
N GLY A 105 -15.93 -6.31 -7.08
CA GLY A 105 -16.40 -6.43 -8.47
C GLY A 105 -15.44 -7.23 -9.36
N LEU A 106 -14.13 -6.99 -9.25
CA LEU A 106 -13.12 -7.80 -9.95
C LEU A 106 -13.10 -9.25 -9.45
N SER A 107 -13.36 -9.47 -8.16
CA SER A 107 -13.44 -10.82 -7.60
C SER A 107 -14.61 -11.58 -8.19
N PHE A 108 -15.79 -10.96 -8.32
CA PHE A 108 -16.93 -11.59 -9.00
C PHE A 108 -16.66 -11.83 -10.50
N LEU A 109 -16.02 -10.88 -11.19
CA LEU A 109 -15.74 -11.03 -12.62
C LEU A 109 -14.72 -12.14 -12.92
N LEU A 110 -13.69 -12.31 -12.07
CA LEU A 110 -12.55 -13.20 -12.33
C LEU A 110 -12.66 -14.59 -11.68
N VAL A 111 -13.55 -14.76 -10.68
CA VAL A 111 -13.77 -16.04 -9.99
C VAL A 111 -14.83 -16.90 -10.68
N ASP A 112 -15.68 -16.29 -11.51
CA ASP A 112 -16.53 -16.97 -12.50
C ASP A 112 -15.79 -17.21 -13.83
#